data_AF-K6YA17-F1
#
_entry.id   AF-K6YA17-F1
#
_cell.length_a   1.000
_cell.length_b   1.000
_cell.length_c   1.000
_cell.angle_alpha   90.00
_cell.angle_beta   90.00
_cell.angle_gamma   90.00
#
_symmetry.space_group_name_H-M   'P 1'
#
loop_
_entity.id
_entity.type
_entity.pdbx_description
1 polymer ?
#
loop_
_entity_poly.entity_id
_entity_poly.type
_entity_poly.pdbx_seq_one_letter_code
_entity_poly.pdbx_strand_id
1 'polypeptide(L)'
;MSAHTVRYYEKVGLLTPSQRTESNYRVYNKDDVITAEFIKRSKECGFSLSETASLLAIKNDKSQHVCAEAKQITQTKIIEIAAQIENLKKMQNTLTELEAFCCGGQESAEFCSIISSLEQET
;
A
#
# COMPACT_ATOMS: atom_id res chain seq x y z
N MET A 1 -10.91 11.54 -1.15
CA MET A 1 -11.25 10.11 -0.89
C MET A 1 -12.60 9.84 -1.53
N SER A 2 -12.76 8.74 -2.27
CA SER A 2 -14.01 8.47 -2.99
C SER A 2 -15.08 7.89 -2.06
N ALA A 3 -16.37 8.05 -2.41
CA ALA A 3 -17.47 7.41 -1.69
C ALA A 3 -17.35 5.87 -1.68
N HIS A 4 -16.79 5.28 -2.74
CA HIS A 4 -16.50 3.85 -2.80
C HIS A 4 -15.45 3.43 -1.76
N THR A 5 -14.40 4.22 -1.58
CA THR A 5 -13.34 3.98 -0.58
C THR A 5 -13.91 4.03 0.84
N VAL A 6 -14.78 5.00 1.14
CA VAL A 6 -15.45 5.11 2.45
C VAL A 6 -16.29 3.85 2.73
N ARG A 7 -17.11 3.43 1.76
CA ARG A 7 -17.93 2.21 1.86
C ARG A 7 -17.07 0.96 2.03
N TYR A 8 -15.93 0.91 1.35
CA TYR A 8 -14.99 -0.19 1.49
C TYR A 8 -14.45 -0.27 2.92
N TYR A 9 -14.04 0.84 3.51
CA TYR A 9 -13.59 0.88 4.91
C TYR A 9 -14.69 0.47 5.90
N GLU A 10 -15.94 0.84 5.66
CA GLU A 10 -17.06 0.29 6.44
C GLU A 10 -17.20 -1.21 6.31
N LYS A 11 -17.14 -1.74 5.08
CA LYS A 11 -17.28 -3.17 4.83
C LYS A 11 -16.20 -4.00 5.53
N VAL A 12 -14.98 -3.46 5.62
CA VAL A 12 -13.86 -4.13 6.31
C VAL A 12 -13.75 -3.73 7.79
N GLY A 13 -14.74 -2.99 8.33
CA GLY A 13 -14.83 -2.65 9.76
C GLY A 13 -13.87 -1.56 10.24
N LEU A 14 -13.21 -0.84 9.33
CA LEU A 14 -12.26 0.23 9.68
C LEU A 14 -12.94 1.57 9.98
N LEU A 15 -14.13 1.80 9.45
CA LEU A 15 -14.88 3.03 9.66
C LEU A 15 -16.34 2.69 9.91
N THR A 16 -16.96 3.25 10.93
CA THR A 16 -18.39 3.07 11.20
C THR A 16 -19.06 4.43 11.16
N PRO A 17 -20.15 4.61 10.42
CA PRO A 17 -20.87 5.88 10.43
C PRO A 17 -21.46 6.09 11.82
N SER A 18 -21.26 7.29 12.39
CA SER A 18 -21.81 7.65 13.70
C SER A 18 -23.32 7.54 13.77
N GLN A 19 -24.02 7.83 12.65
CA GLN A 19 -25.48 7.76 12.59
C GLN A 19 -25.98 7.24 11.24
N ARG A 20 -27.20 6.71 11.28
CA ARG A 20 -28.03 6.47 10.09
C ARG A 20 -29.31 7.29 10.23
N THR A 21 -29.70 7.99 9.17
CA THR A 21 -31.00 8.66 9.13
C THR A 21 -32.13 7.63 9.11
N GLU A 22 -33.37 8.04 9.37
CA GLU A 22 -34.56 7.18 9.20
C GLU A 22 -34.69 6.64 7.76
N SER A 23 -34.29 7.42 6.76
CA SER A 23 -34.21 6.97 5.35
C SER A 23 -32.94 6.15 5.01
N ASN A 24 -32.22 5.66 6.02
CA ASN A 24 -31.01 4.82 5.92
C ASN A 24 -29.79 5.46 5.21
N TYR A 25 -29.74 6.79 5.09
CA TYR A 25 -28.52 7.49 4.70
C TYR A 25 -27.50 7.47 5.83
N ARG A 26 -26.22 7.38 5.46
CA ARG A 26 -25.10 7.45 6.40
C ARG A 26 -24.79 8.90 6.72
N VAL A 27 -24.67 9.20 8.00
CA VAL A 27 -24.25 10.51 8.48
C VAL A 27 -22.91 10.31 9.16
N TYR A 28 -21.91 11.06 8.69
CA TYR A 28 -20.58 11.08 9.28
C TYR A 28 -20.40 12.38 10.05
N ASN A 29 -19.96 12.27 11.29
CA ASN A 29 -19.61 13.41 12.12
C ASN A 29 -18.13 13.80 11.93
N LYS A 30 -17.64 14.77 12.70
CA LYS A 30 -16.24 15.21 12.61
C LYS A 30 -15.25 14.12 13.01
N ASP A 31 -15.58 13.29 14.00
CA ASP A 31 -14.69 12.21 14.46
C ASP A 31 -14.56 11.09 13.42
N ASP A 32 -15.63 10.81 12.68
CA ASP A 32 -15.63 9.89 11.55
C ASP A 32 -14.68 10.38 10.45
N VAL A 33 -14.69 11.69 10.16
CA VAL A 33 -13.77 12.32 9.20
C VAL A 33 -12.32 12.22 9.67
N ILE A 34 -12.04 12.53 10.94
CA ILE A 34 -10.69 12.40 11.51
C ILE A 34 -10.18 10.95 11.42
N THR A 35 -11.07 9.98 11.66
CA THR A 35 -10.76 8.55 11.54
C THR A 35 -10.48 8.16 10.10
N ALA A 36 -11.28 8.65 9.15
CA ALA A 36 -11.04 8.39 7.74
C ALA A 36 -9.73 9.00 7.23
N GLU A 37 -9.37 10.21 7.68
CA GLU A 37 -8.08 10.85 7.39
C GLU A 37 -6.90 10.09 8.01
N PHE A 38 -7.09 9.51 9.20
CA PHE A 38 -6.09 8.62 9.80
C PHE A 38 -5.86 7.38 8.94
N ILE A 39 -6.94 6.69 8.52
CA ILE A 39 -6.85 5.51 7.63
C ILE A 39 -6.17 5.89 6.32
N LYS A 40 -6.54 7.01 5.71
CA LYS A 40 -5.92 7.51 4.47
C LYS A 40 -4.41 7.68 4.60
N ARG A 41 -3.96 8.38 5.66
CA ARG A 41 -2.52 8.60 5.92
C ARG A 41 -1.78 7.29 6.17
N SER A 42 -2.37 6.37 6.94
CA SER A 42 -1.78 5.05 7.17
C SER A 42 -1.60 4.28 5.86
N LYS A 43 -2.59 4.33 4.96
CA LYS A 43 -2.50 3.71 3.63
C LYS A 43 -1.43 4.37 2.75
N GLU A 44 -1.30 5.70 2.81
CA GLU A 44 -0.25 6.44 2.09
C GLU A 44 1.16 6.09 2.57
N CYS A 45 1.33 5.75 3.87
CA CYS A 45 2.58 5.23 4.42
C CYS A 45 2.87 3.77 4.06
N GLY A 46 2.01 3.11 3.28
CA GLY A 46 2.20 1.71 2.87
C GLY A 46 1.72 0.66 3.87
N PHE A 47 1.04 1.06 4.96
CA PHE A 47 0.43 0.09 5.87
C PHE A 47 -0.68 -0.69 5.14
N SER A 48 -0.73 -2.00 5.38
CA SER A 48 -1.83 -2.88 5.00
C SER A 48 -3.10 -2.49 5.77
N LEU A 49 -4.23 -3.09 5.40
CA LEU A 49 -5.50 -2.82 6.10
C LEU A 49 -5.49 -3.37 7.52
N SER A 50 -4.85 -4.53 7.75
CA SER A 50 -4.70 -5.12 9.08
C SER A 50 -3.81 -4.26 9.97
N GLU A 51 -2.66 -3.79 9.48
CA GLU A 51 -1.79 -2.87 10.23
C GLU A 51 -2.49 -1.54 10.53
N THR A 52 -3.26 -1.03 9.56
CA THR A 52 -4.06 0.19 9.75
C THR A 52 -5.13 -0.02 10.83
N ALA A 53 -5.76 -1.20 10.88
CA ALA A 53 -6.72 -1.56 11.93
C ALA A 53 -6.06 -1.57 13.32
N SER A 54 -4.87 -2.18 13.43
CA SER A 54 -4.12 -2.21 14.69
C SER A 54 -3.72 -0.80 15.15
N LEU A 55 -3.21 0.03 14.24
CA LEU A 55 -2.89 1.43 14.53
C LEU A 55 -4.13 2.24 14.93
N LEU A 56 -5.29 1.94 14.32
CA LEU A 56 -6.55 2.59 14.65
C LEU A 56 -7.07 2.17 16.03
N ALA A 57 -6.92 0.89 16.42
CA ALA A 57 -7.22 0.41 17.77
C ALA A 57 -6.38 1.16 18.82
N ILE A 58 -5.07 1.27 18.60
CA ILE A 58 -4.16 2.04 19.46
C ILE A 58 -4.57 3.51 19.56
N LYS A 59 -4.95 4.14 18.42
CA LYS A 59 -5.43 5.53 18.41
C LYS A 59 -6.69 5.71 19.26
N ASN A 60 -7.61 4.75 19.21
CA ASN A 60 -8.92 4.85 19.84
C ASN A 60 -8.87 4.60 21.35
N ASP A 61 -7.90 3.83 21.84
CA ASP A 61 -7.73 3.55 23.27
C ASP A 61 -6.28 3.74 23.76
N LYS A 62 -5.74 4.94 23.56
CA LYS A 62 -4.34 5.25 23.92
C LYS A 62 -3.99 4.95 25.37
N SER A 63 -4.96 4.99 26.29
CA SER A 63 -4.76 4.66 27.70
C SER A 63 -4.44 3.19 27.96
N GLN A 64 -4.89 2.28 27.09
CA GLN A 64 -4.67 0.84 27.24
C GLN A 64 -3.48 0.32 26.41
N HIS A 65 -2.82 1.20 25.65
CA HIS A 65 -1.73 0.82 24.74
C HIS A 65 -0.43 1.54 25.06
N VAL A 66 0.69 0.91 24.70
CA VAL A 66 2.03 1.51 24.84
C VAL A 66 2.61 1.93 23.49
N CYS A 67 3.44 2.97 23.48
CA CYS A 67 4.09 3.47 22.26
C CYS A 67 4.92 2.38 21.52
N ALA A 68 5.38 1.35 22.24
CA ALA A 68 6.14 0.24 21.67
C ALA A 68 5.34 -0.55 20.62
N GLU A 69 4.02 -0.69 20.78
CA GLU A 69 3.17 -1.43 19.84
C GLU A 69 3.12 -0.73 18.47
N ALA A 70 2.84 0.59 18.45
CA ALA A 70 2.86 1.38 17.23
C ALA A 70 4.25 1.42 16.58
N LYS A 71 5.30 1.47 17.41
CA LYS A 71 6.69 1.41 16.94
C LYS A 71 7.00 0.09 16.26
N GLN A 72 6.57 -1.04 16.82
CA GLN A 72 6.81 -2.36 16.25
C GLN A 72 6.11 -2.55 14.90
N ILE A 73 4.86 -2.09 14.76
CA ILE A 73 4.14 -2.09 13.48
C ILE A 73 4.92 -1.27 12.44
N THR A 74 5.38 -0.09 12.83
CA THR A 74 6.14 0.80 11.94
C THR A 74 7.48 0.20 11.53
N GLN A 75 8.21 -0.41 12.48
CA GLN A 75 9.50 -1.07 12.20
C GLN A 75 9.35 -2.24 11.23
N THR A 76 8.29 -3.05 11.41
CA THR A 76 7.98 -4.16 10.49
C THR A 76 7.74 -3.63 9.08
N LYS A 77 6.94 -2.57 8.94
CA LYS A 77 6.70 -1.92 7.64
C LYS A 77 7.97 -1.39 6.99
N ILE A 78 8.87 -0.79 7.77
CA ILE A 78 10.17 -0.31 7.26
C ILE A 78 10.99 -1.47 6.67
N ILE A 79 11.04 -2.61 7.35
CA ILE A 79 11.78 -3.79 6.89
C ILE A 79 11.17 -4.33 5.58
N GLU A 80 9.84 -4.43 5.51
CA GLU A 80 9.15 -4.89 4.30
C GLU A 80 9.40 -3.95 3.10
N ILE A 81 9.30 -2.63 3.31
CA ILE A 81 9.57 -1.64 2.27
C ILE A 81 11.03 -1.71 1.81
N ALA A 82 11.98 -1.86 2.74
CA ALA A 82 13.40 -1.99 2.40
C ALA A 82 13.66 -3.22 1.52
N ALA A 83 13.05 -4.36 1.86
CA ALA A 83 13.14 -5.58 1.05
C ALA A 83 12.52 -5.40 -0.35
N GLN A 84 11.38 -4.71 -0.44
CA GLN A 84 10.76 -4.38 -1.74
C GLN A 84 11.65 -3.46 -2.57
N ILE A 85 12.29 -2.46 -1.96
CA ILE A 85 13.24 -1.57 -2.64
C ILE A 85 14.43 -2.36 -3.19
N GLU A 86 15.00 -3.29 -2.41
CA GLU A 86 16.10 -4.13 -2.91
C GLU A 86 15.67 -4.98 -4.10
N ASN A 87 14.46 -5.57 -4.05
CA ASN A 87 13.95 -6.36 -5.16
C ASN A 87 13.73 -5.50 -6.42
N LEU A 88 13.12 -4.32 -6.27
CA LEU A 88 12.92 -3.37 -7.37
C LEU A 88 14.24 -2.89 -7.96
N LYS A 89 15.27 -2.67 -7.14
CA LYS A 89 16.62 -2.34 -7.61
C LYS A 89 17.25 -3.48 -8.42
N LYS A 90 17.09 -4.74 -7.98
CA LYS A 90 17.56 -5.90 -8.75
C LYS A 90 16.88 -5.97 -10.12
N MET A 91 15.56 -5.86 -10.15
CA MET A 91 14.79 -5.84 -11.40
C MET A 91 15.21 -4.68 -12.31
N GLN A 92 15.39 -3.49 -11.75
CA GLN A 92 15.86 -2.31 -12.50
C GLN A 92 17.24 -2.55 -13.10
N ASN A 93 18.18 -3.14 -12.35
CA ASN A 93 19.51 -3.44 -12.84
C ASN A 93 19.46 -4.44 -14.01
N THR A 94 18.68 -5.52 -13.88
CA THR A 94 18.48 -6.48 -14.97
C THR A 94 17.90 -5.83 -16.22
N LEU A 95 16.88 -4.96 -16.07
CA LEU A 95 16.32 -4.22 -17.21
C LEU A 95 17.32 -3.26 -17.85
N THR A 96 18.18 -2.63 -17.03
CA THR A 96 19.24 -1.73 -17.52
C THR A 96 20.31 -2.50 -18.29
N GLU A 97 20.69 -3.69 -17.82
CA GLU A 97 21.62 -4.57 -18.53
C GLU A 97 21.03 -5.03 -19.87
N LEU A 98 19.79 -5.51 -19.87
CA LEU A 98 19.10 -5.94 -21.09
C LEU A 98 19.03 -4.80 -22.13
N GLU A 99 18.66 -3.60 -21.70
CA GLU A 99 18.60 -2.42 -22.58
C GLU A 99 19.98 -2.09 -23.18
N ALA A 100 21.04 -2.10 -22.37
CA ALA A 100 22.39 -1.78 -22.81
C ALA A 100 22.97 -2.76 -23.85
N PHE A 101 22.52 -4.02 -23.85
CA PHE A 101 22.99 -5.04 -24.81
C PHE A 101 22.23 -5.04 -26.13
N CYS A 102 21.12 -4.30 -26.24
CA CYS A 102 20.34 -4.21 -27.47
C CYS A 102 20.87 -3.11 -28.39
N CYS A 103 20.83 -3.32 -29.71
CA CYS A 103 21.16 -2.28 -30.66
C CYS A 103 20.13 -1.14 -30.71
N GLY A 104 18.87 -1.42 -30.34
CA GLY A 104 17.76 -0.45 -30.35
C GLY A 104 17.38 0.08 -31.74
N GLY A 105 17.89 -0.53 -32.81
CA GLY A 105 17.74 -0.06 -34.20
C GLY A 105 16.48 -0.57 -34.91
N GLN A 106 16.47 -0.43 -36.23
CA GLN A 106 15.36 -0.86 -37.11
C GLN A 106 15.55 -2.29 -37.65
N GLU A 107 16.53 -3.04 -37.14
CA GLU A 107 16.77 -4.42 -37.55
C GLU A 107 15.63 -5.38 -37.13
N SER A 108 15.58 -6.55 -37.76
CA SER A 108 14.65 -7.63 -37.39
C SER A 108 14.85 -8.02 -35.93
N ALA A 109 13.74 -8.24 -35.21
CA ALA A 109 13.76 -8.69 -33.82
C ALA A 109 14.35 -10.10 -33.65
N GLU A 110 14.55 -10.86 -34.73
CA GLU A 110 15.28 -12.13 -34.74
C GLU A 110 16.74 -11.99 -34.24
N PHE A 111 17.31 -10.78 -34.30
CA PHE A 111 18.66 -10.46 -33.79
C PHE A 111 18.63 -9.70 -32.46
N CYS A 112 17.46 -9.55 -31.83
CA CYS A 112 17.30 -8.77 -30.61
C CYS A 112 17.85 -9.53 -29.40
N SER A 113 18.97 -9.05 -28.85
CA SER A 113 19.61 -9.63 -27.66
C SER A 113 18.69 -9.64 -26.44
N ILE A 114 17.81 -8.65 -26.27
CA ILE A 114 16.81 -8.64 -25.16
C ILE A 114 15.90 -9.86 -25.24
N ILE A 115 15.32 -10.13 -26.42
CA ILE A 115 14.40 -11.24 -26.62
C ILE A 115 15.16 -12.56 -26.43
N SER A 116 16.34 -12.70 -27.05
CA SER A 116 17.17 -13.88 -26.88
C SER A 116 17.55 -14.15 -25.41
N SER A 117 17.85 -13.11 -24.61
CA SER A 117 18.16 -13.26 -23.19
C SER A 117 16.94 -13.64 -22.33
N LEU A 118 15.73 -13.24 -22.72
CA LEU A 118 14.50 -13.59 -21.99
C LEU A 118 13.94 -14.98 -22.37
N GLU A 119 14.23 -15.46 -23.57
CA GLU A 119 13.83 -16.80 -24.04
C GLU A 119 14.75 -17.91 -23.50
N GLN A 120 15.95 -17.56 -23.04
CA GLN A 120 16.84 -18.51 -22.38
C GLN A 120 16.31 -18.82 -20.97
N GLU A 121 15.65 -19.97 -20.82
CA GLU A 121 15.39 -20.58 -19.50
C GLU A 121 16.74 -20.80 -18.79
N THR A 122 16.98 -20.04 -17.71
CA THR A 122 17.89 -20.47 -16.63
C THR A 122 17.28 -21.63 -15.85
#